data_AF-A0A366J157-F1
#
_entry.id   AF-A0A366J157-F1
#
_cell.length_a   1.000
_cell.length_b   1.000
_cell.length_c   1.000
_cell.angle_alpha   90.00
_cell.angle_beta   90.00
_cell.angle_gamma   90.00
#
_symmetry.space_group_name_H-M   'P 1'
#
loop_
_entity.id
_entity.type
_entity.pdbx_description
1 polymer ?
#
loop_
_entity_poly.entity_id
_entity_poly.type
_entity_poly.pdbx_seq_one_letter_code
_entity_poly.pdbx_strand_id
1 'polypeptide(L)'
;MEFVAHPRDLPLDITLIEDQPFPQITEDRAGFVGITYITLRPFDNGRSVRITLEEIDPNFCVSGRIAWCNKETDGYHIAIEFPTKEECYCVRMIEQLSQIEHYRRQAKVEGRRLNYNEAAAEWIQKFAASFPAFTI
;
A
#
# COMPACT_ATOMS: atom_id res chain seq x y z
N MET A 1 -10.80 -7.37 -8.24
CA MET A 1 -10.32 -6.22 -7.45
C MET A 1 -9.55 -6.76 -6.26
N GLU A 2 -8.25 -6.55 -6.24
CA GLU A 2 -7.33 -7.05 -5.23
C GLU A 2 -6.75 -5.89 -4.43
N PHE A 3 -6.59 -6.10 -3.13
CA PHE A 3 -5.91 -5.19 -2.22
C PHE A 3 -4.64 -5.86 -1.70
N VAL A 4 -3.55 -5.10 -1.58
CA VAL A 4 -2.30 -5.56 -0.94
C VAL A 4 -2.26 -5.09 0.50
N ALA A 5 -1.85 -5.95 1.43
CA ALA A 5 -1.60 -5.53 2.81
C ALA A 5 -0.26 -4.78 2.91
N HIS A 6 -0.31 -3.51 3.27
CA HIS A 6 0.88 -2.70 3.52
C HIS A 6 1.55 -3.14 4.83
N PRO A 7 2.90 -3.31 4.86
CA PRO A 7 3.61 -3.73 6.06
C PRO A 7 3.42 -2.77 7.24
N ARG A 8 3.12 -3.29 8.45
CA ARG A 8 2.86 -2.46 9.64
C ARG A 8 4.10 -1.75 10.18
N ASP A 9 5.29 -2.26 9.87
CA ASP A 9 6.58 -1.72 10.28
C ASP A 9 7.11 -0.62 9.34
N LEU A 10 6.34 -0.27 8.30
CA LEU A 10 6.54 0.88 7.43
C LEU A 10 5.33 1.81 7.60
N PRO A 11 5.44 2.88 8.40
CA PRO A 11 4.28 3.72 8.70
C PRO A 11 3.89 4.58 7.49
N LEU A 12 2.66 4.44 7.03
CA LEU A 12 2.05 5.37 6.06
C LEU A 12 1.57 6.64 6.76
N ASP A 13 1.88 7.78 6.15
CA ASP A 13 1.27 9.06 6.50
C ASP A 13 0.00 9.26 5.68
N ILE A 14 -1.15 9.27 6.37
CA ILE A 14 -2.47 9.35 5.74
C ILE A 14 -3.17 10.61 6.24
N THR A 15 -3.47 11.52 5.33
CA THR A 15 -4.13 12.81 5.64
C THR A 15 -5.43 12.95 4.88
N LEU A 16 -6.48 13.44 5.56
CA LEU A 16 -7.78 13.70 4.92
C LEU A 16 -7.68 14.88 3.96
N ILE A 17 -8.37 14.77 2.82
CA ILE A 17 -8.53 15.86 1.86
C ILE A 17 -10.01 16.26 1.88
N GLU A 18 -10.31 17.45 2.41
CA GLU A 18 -11.70 17.89 2.62
C GLU A 18 -12.38 18.39 1.33
N ASP A 19 -11.61 18.92 0.37
CA ASP A 19 -12.14 19.68 -0.78
C ASP A 19 -11.94 19.00 -2.15
N GLN A 20 -11.53 17.74 -2.18
CA GLN A 20 -11.29 17.03 -3.45
C GLN A 20 -12.29 15.88 -3.64
N PRO A 21 -13.23 16.00 -4.59
CA PRO A 21 -14.10 14.88 -4.93
C PRO A 21 -13.23 13.74 -5.47
N PHE A 22 -13.49 12.52 -5.01
CA PHE A 22 -12.84 11.35 -5.59
C PHE A 22 -13.27 11.22 -7.06
N PRO A 23 -12.33 11.10 -8.01
CA PRO A 23 -12.67 10.92 -9.41
C PRO A 23 -13.65 9.77 -9.62
N GLN A 24 -14.59 9.95 -10.55
CA GLN A 24 -15.50 8.86 -10.90
C GLN A 24 -14.68 7.71 -11.50
N ILE A 25 -15.01 6.49 -11.06
CA ILE A 25 -14.43 5.28 -11.61
C ILE A 25 -15.07 5.06 -12.98
N THR A 26 -14.37 5.46 -14.04
CA THR A 26 -14.88 5.41 -15.42
C THR A 26 -14.44 4.16 -16.19
N GLU A 27 -13.57 3.34 -15.60
CA GLU A 27 -13.01 2.14 -16.23
C GLU A 27 -13.31 0.88 -15.43
N ASP A 28 -13.49 -0.23 -16.13
CA ASP A 28 -13.53 -1.56 -15.50
C ASP A 28 -12.16 -1.85 -14.87
N ARG A 29 -12.14 -2.12 -13.57
CA ARG A 29 -10.92 -2.34 -12.79
C ARG A 29 -10.79 -3.82 -12.41
N ALA A 30 -10.02 -4.55 -13.21
CA ALA A 30 -9.55 -5.88 -12.88
C ALA A 30 -8.16 -5.83 -12.22
N GLY A 31 -7.87 -6.79 -11.32
CA GLY A 31 -6.58 -6.88 -10.61
C GLY A 31 -6.43 -5.91 -9.44
N PHE A 32 -5.20 -5.42 -9.24
CA PHE A 32 -4.81 -4.52 -8.15
C PHE A 32 -5.55 -3.17 -8.21
N VAL A 33 -6.23 -2.80 -7.12
CA VAL A 33 -6.99 -1.54 -7.02
C VAL A 33 -6.64 -0.69 -5.81
N GLY A 34 -5.89 -1.23 -4.85
CA GLY A 34 -5.75 -0.60 -3.56
C GLY A 34 -4.83 -1.31 -2.59
N ILE A 35 -4.68 -0.70 -1.43
CA ILE A 35 -3.94 -1.24 -0.29
C ILE A 35 -4.84 -1.35 0.93
N THR A 36 -4.44 -2.22 1.84
CA THR A 36 -5.00 -2.30 3.19
C THR A 36 -3.94 -1.93 4.20
N TYR A 37 -4.33 -1.24 5.26
CA TYR A 37 -3.43 -0.78 6.30
C TYR A 37 -4.15 -0.70 7.63
N ILE A 38 -3.40 -0.71 8.74
CA ILE A 38 -3.97 -0.58 10.08
C ILE A 38 -3.60 0.78 10.65
N THR A 39 -4.63 1.52 11.02
CA THR A 39 -4.51 2.86 11.60
C THR A 39 -4.98 2.85 13.05
N LEU A 40 -4.45 3.77 13.85
CA LEU A 40 -4.89 3.94 15.24
C LEU A 40 -6.21 4.70 15.36
N ARG A 41 -6.58 5.46 14.32
CA ARG A 41 -7.79 6.29 14.26
C ARG A 41 -8.70 5.81 13.12
N PRO A 42 -10.03 5.93 13.29
CA PRO A 42 -10.97 5.57 12.24
C PRO A 42 -10.93 6.57 11.09
N PHE A 43 -11.38 6.12 9.93
CA PHE A 43 -11.67 6.96 8.77
C PHE A 43 -13.11 6.72 8.31
N ASP A 44 -13.78 7.76 7.85
CA ASP A 44 -15.11 7.61 7.26
C ASP A 44 -15.00 7.04 5.84
N ASN A 45 -15.89 6.09 5.52
CA ASN A 45 -15.97 5.53 4.18
C ASN A 45 -16.28 6.61 3.14
N GLY A 46 -15.65 6.51 1.97
CA GLY A 46 -15.83 7.45 0.87
C GLY A 46 -14.99 8.73 0.96
N ARG A 47 -14.27 8.97 2.06
CA ARG A 47 -13.39 10.14 2.20
C ARG A 47 -12.14 10.00 1.33
N SER A 48 -11.77 11.12 0.69
CA SER A 48 -10.50 11.25 -0.03
C SER A 48 -9.36 11.42 0.98
N VAL A 49 -8.24 10.75 0.71
CA VAL A 49 -7.02 10.80 1.52
C VAL A 49 -5.80 11.00 0.63
N ARG A 50 -4.80 11.70 1.16
CA ARG A 50 -3.44 11.74 0.62
C ARG A 50 -2.58 10.78 1.42
N ILE A 51 -1.77 10.00 0.72
CA ILE A 51 -0.85 9.02 1.29
C ILE A 51 0.58 9.39 0.88
N THR A 52 1.49 9.39 1.86
CA THR A 52 2.93 9.53 1.66
C THR A 52 3.70 8.45 2.42
N LEU A 53 4.91 8.11 1.96
CA LEU A 53 5.78 7.11 2.58
C LEU A 53 7.25 7.49 2.41
N GLU A 54 7.70 8.45 3.21
CA GLU A 54 9.04 9.04 3.05
C GLU A 54 10.18 8.04 3.25
N GLU A 55 9.97 7.03 4.07
CA GLU A 55 10.97 6.00 4.37
C GLU A 55 11.36 5.14 3.15
N ILE A 56 10.44 4.97 2.20
CA ILE A 56 10.69 4.23 0.95
C ILE A 56 11.02 5.19 -0.20
N ASP A 57 10.20 6.23 -0.37
CA ASP A 57 10.43 7.28 -1.37
C ASP A 57 9.92 8.62 -0.84
N PRO A 58 10.80 9.60 -0.58
CA PRO A 58 10.42 10.92 -0.08
C PRO A 58 9.54 11.72 -1.04
N ASN A 59 9.48 11.35 -2.33
CA ASN A 59 8.63 11.99 -3.32
C ASN A 59 7.30 11.25 -3.55
N PHE A 60 7.09 10.10 -2.88
CA PHE A 60 5.85 9.36 -3.04
C PHE A 60 4.68 10.12 -2.41
N CYS A 61 3.73 10.49 -3.25
CA CYS A 61 2.51 11.16 -2.86
C CYS A 61 1.39 10.76 -3.83
N VAL A 62 0.36 10.12 -3.30
CA VAL A 62 -0.81 9.68 -4.07
C VAL A 62 -2.10 10.05 -3.35
N SER A 63 -3.18 10.18 -4.12
CA SER A 63 -4.52 10.38 -3.57
C SER A 63 -5.35 9.12 -3.74
N GLY A 64 -6.08 8.74 -2.69
CA GLY A 64 -6.95 7.56 -2.66
C GLY A 64 -8.27 7.86 -1.98
N ARG A 65 -9.13 6.85 -1.88
CA ARG A 65 -10.40 6.90 -1.14
C ARG A 65 -10.48 5.75 -0.16
N ILE A 66 -11.02 6.04 1.01
CA ILE A 66 -11.36 5.02 2.00
C ILE A 66 -12.51 4.18 1.44
N ALA A 67 -12.19 2.98 0.97
CA ALA A 67 -13.18 2.04 0.45
C ALA A 67 -14.00 1.44 1.60
N TRP A 68 -13.32 1.09 2.70
CA TRP A 68 -13.94 0.65 3.94
C TRP A 68 -13.00 0.86 5.14
N CYS A 69 -13.58 0.98 6.33
CA CYS A 69 -12.89 1.06 7.61
C CYS A 69 -13.60 0.15 8.61
N ASN A 70 -12.90 -0.87 9.11
CA ASN A 70 -13.42 -1.84 10.06
C ASN A 70 -12.65 -1.75 11.38
N LYS A 71 -13.36 -1.76 12.51
CA LYS A 71 -12.73 -1.81 13.83
C LYS A 71 -12.13 -3.20 14.06
N GLU A 72 -10.86 -3.25 14.46
CA GLU A 72 -10.18 -4.47 14.90
C GLU A 72 -9.60 -4.30 16.31
N THR A 73 -9.08 -5.38 16.91
CA THR A 73 -8.52 -5.39 18.27
C THR A 73 -7.43 -4.34 18.45
N ASP A 74 -6.53 -4.21 17.45
CA ASP A 74 -5.33 -3.39 17.54
C ASP A 74 -5.44 -2.04 16.80
N GLY A 75 -6.64 -1.65 16.35
CA GLY A 75 -6.82 -0.41 15.60
C GLY A 75 -8.04 -0.42 14.69
N TYR A 76 -7.87 0.12 13.50
CA TYR A 76 -8.85 0.14 12.42
C TYR A 76 -8.17 -0.38 11.17
N HIS A 77 -8.72 -1.45 10.61
CA HIS A 77 -8.28 -1.97 9.35
C HIS A 77 -9.01 -1.23 8.24
N ILE A 78 -8.25 -0.52 7.43
CA ILE A 78 -8.79 0.29 6.33
C ILE A 78 -8.35 -0.29 5.00
N ALA A 79 -9.22 -0.16 4.00
CA ALA A 79 -8.82 -0.27 2.60
C ALA A 79 -8.86 1.10 1.94
N ILE A 80 -7.83 1.35 1.15
CA ILE A 80 -7.70 2.56 0.34
C ILE A 80 -7.64 2.13 -1.11
N GLU A 81 -8.58 2.62 -1.91
CA GLU A 81 -8.60 2.40 -3.36
C GLU A 81 -8.12 3.65 -4.10
N PHE A 82 -7.46 3.45 -5.24
CA PHE A 82 -6.88 4.54 -6.02
C PHE A 82 -7.71 4.88 -7.27
N PRO A 83 -7.83 6.14 -7.69
CA PRO A 83 -8.82 6.56 -8.68
C PRO A 83 -8.48 6.25 -10.15
N THR A 84 -7.21 6.07 -10.49
CA THR A 84 -6.77 5.77 -11.86
C THR A 84 -5.85 4.56 -11.89
N LYS A 85 -5.67 4.00 -13.09
CA LYS A 85 -4.68 2.94 -13.30
C LYS A 85 -3.28 3.46 -12.99
N GLU A 86 -2.97 4.69 -13.36
CA GLU A 86 -1.69 5.35 -13.13
C GLU A 86 -1.34 5.39 -11.64
N GLU A 87 -2.27 5.82 -10.77
CA GLU A 87 -2.04 5.80 -9.32
C GLU A 87 -1.92 4.36 -8.79
N CYS A 88 -2.73 3.43 -9.29
CA CYS A 88 -2.56 2.02 -8.95
C CYS A 88 -1.15 1.52 -9.33
N TYR A 89 -0.61 1.87 -10.51
CA TYR A 89 0.74 1.48 -10.94
C TYR A 89 1.81 2.05 -10.01
N CYS A 90 1.71 3.34 -9.68
CA CYS A 90 2.62 4.00 -8.73
C CYS A 90 2.59 3.33 -7.36
N VAL A 91 1.40 3.10 -6.81
CA VAL A 91 1.24 2.46 -5.50
C VAL A 91 1.77 1.05 -5.53
N ARG A 92 1.44 0.26 -6.55
CA ARG A 92 1.92 -1.12 -6.66
C ARG A 92 3.45 -1.19 -6.66
N MET A 93 4.13 -0.25 -7.33
CA MET A 93 5.59 -0.17 -7.31
C MET A 93 6.12 0.09 -5.89
N ILE A 94 5.50 1.03 -5.18
CA ILE A 94 5.87 1.38 -3.81
C ILE A 94 5.59 0.24 -2.84
N GLU A 95 4.50 -0.51 -3.04
CA GLU A 95 4.21 -1.69 -2.25
C GLU A 95 5.27 -2.78 -2.46
N GLN A 96 5.77 -2.99 -3.68
CA GLN A 96 6.88 -3.94 -3.90
C GLN A 96 8.13 -3.55 -3.11
N LEU A 97 8.51 -2.26 -3.15
CA LEU A 97 9.64 -1.74 -2.37
C LEU A 97 9.40 -1.89 -0.87
N SER A 98 8.18 -1.63 -0.41
CA SER A 98 7.77 -1.78 0.99
C SER A 98 7.88 -3.23 1.45
N GLN A 99 7.44 -4.19 0.63
CA GLN A 99 7.54 -5.61 0.95
C GLN A 99 9.00 -6.11 0.98
N ILE A 100 9.86 -5.60 0.09
CA ILE A 100 11.30 -5.91 0.10
C ILE A 100 11.95 -5.37 1.39
N GLU A 101 11.64 -4.14 1.78
CA GLU A 101 12.19 -3.54 2.99
C GLU A 101 11.68 -4.24 4.25
N HIS A 102 10.39 -4.58 4.31
CA HIS A 102 9.83 -5.42 5.36
C HIS A 102 10.57 -6.76 5.45
N TYR A 103 10.75 -7.46 4.34
CA TYR A 103 11.50 -8.73 4.29
C TYR A 103 12.93 -8.58 4.79
N ARG A 104 13.62 -7.50 4.40
CA ARG A 104 14.98 -7.20 4.87
C ARG A 104 15.03 -6.99 6.39
N ARG A 105 14.02 -6.31 6.97
CA ARG A 105 13.87 -6.12 8.42
C ARG A 105 13.63 -7.44 9.13
N GLN A 106 12.72 -8.28 8.62
CA GLN A 106 12.45 -9.61 9.18
C GLN A 106 13.70 -10.49 9.17
N ALA A 107 14.42 -10.54 8.04
CA ALA A 107 15.67 -11.28 7.94
C ALA A 107 16.70 -10.81 8.99
N LYS A 108 16.78 -9.49 9.25
CA LYS A 108 17.67 -8.94 10.28
C LYS A 108 17.29 -9.40 11.70
N VAL A 109 15.99 -9.48 12.01
CA VAL A 109 15.48 -10.01 13.29
C VAL A 109 15.84 -11.50 13.43
N GLU A 110 15.82 -12.25 12.33
CA GLU A 110 16.26 -13.64 12.25
C GLU A 110 17.80 -13.82 12.25
N GLY A 111 18.56 -12.73 12.40
CA GLY A 111 20.02 -12.75 12.44
C GLY A 111 20.72 -12.73 11.07
N ARG A 112 19.98 -12.62 9.98
CA ARG A 112 20.49 -12.53 8.61
C ARG A 112 20.61 -11.06 8.18
N ARG A 113 21.82 -10.61 7.86
CA ARG A 113 22.05 -9.24 7.40
C ARG A 113 22.11 -9.21 5.87
N LEU A 114 20.97 -8.87 5.26
CA LEU A 114 20.87 -8.68 3.82
C LEU A 114 21.06 -7.21 3.46
N ASN A 115 21.82 -6.94 2.42
CA ASN A 115 21.75 -5.65 1.73
C ASN A 115 20.46 -5.57 0.88
N TYR A 116 20.16 -4.38 0.34
CA TYR A 116 18.94 -4.17 -0.45
C TYR A 116 18.84 -5.08 -1.68
N ASN A 117 19.94 -5.28 -2.41
CA ASN A 117 19.93 -6.11 -3.61
C ASN A 117 19.72 -7.60 -3.28
N GLU A 118 20.33 -8.08 -2.20
CA GLU A 118 20.12 -9.45 -1.71
C GLU A 118 18.67 -9.67 -1.27
N ALA A 119 18.12 -8.74 -0.48
CA ALA A 119 16.73 -8.80 -0.05
C ALA A 119 15.77 -8.77 -1.23
N ALA A 120 16.00 -7.88 -2.21
CA ALA A 120 15.19 -7.79 -3.42
C ALA A 120 15.24 -9.09 -4.23
N ALA A 121 16.44 -9.64 -4.47
CA ALA A 121 16.60 -10.88 -5.23
C ALA A 121 15.88 -12.06 -4.56
N GLU A 122 16.07 -12.23 -3.24
CA GLU A 122 15.39 -13.28 -2.48
C GLU A 122 13.88 -13.09 -2.44
N TRP A 123 13.41 -11.86 -2.24
CA TRP A 123 11.99 -11.54 -2.20
C TRP A 123 11.33 -11.81 -3.55
N ILE A 124 11.96 -11.40 -4.65
CA ILE A 124 11.46 -11.64 -6.01
C ILE A 124 11.30 -13.15 -6.25
N GLN A 125 12.33 -13.93 -5.92
CA GLN A 125 12.31 -15.38 -6.11
C GLN A 125 11.19 -16.07 -5.33
N LYS A 126 10.89 -15.58 -4.11
CA LYS A 126 9.94 -16.22 -3.20
C LYS A 126 8.50 -15.74 -3.37
N PHE A 127 8.30 -14.45 -3.65
CA PHE A 127 7.00 -13.79 -3.46
C PHE A 127 6.50 -13.00 -4.66
N ALA A 128 7.35 -12.63 -5.63
CA ALA A 128 6.89 -11.77 -6.74
C ALA A 128 5.81 -12.44 -7.61
N ALA A 129 5.82 -13.77 -7.73
CA ALA A 129 4.83 -14.51 -8.51
C ALA A 129 3.42 -14.47 -7.90
N SER A 130 3.30 -14.29 -6.57
CA SER A 130 2.02 -14.16 -5.89
C SER A 130 1.64 -12.70 -5.59
N PHE A 131 2.50 -11.75 -5.94
CA PHE A 131 2.22 -10.35 -5.73
C PHE A 131 1.20 -9.86 -6.78
N PRO A 132 0.12 -9.15 -6.37
CA PRO A 132 -0.93 -8.73 -7.29
C PRO A 132 -0.41 -8.09 -8.56
N ALA A 133 -0.86 -8.61 -9.69
CA ALA A 133 -0.52 -8.11 -11.01
C ALA A 133 -1.67 -7.25 -11.56
N PHE A 134 -1.33 -6.38 -12.51
CA PHE A 134 -2.36 -5.84 -13.39
C PHE A 134 -2.78 -6.95 -14.34
N THR A 135 -4.07 -7.26 -14.36
CA THR A 135 -4.63 -8.10 -15.42
C THR A 135 -4.67 -7.24 -16.68
N ILE A 136 -3.98 -7.69 -17.73
CA ILE A 136 -3.98 -7.07 -19.07
C ILE A 136 -5.33 -7.34 -19.74
#